data_AF-A0A965YGE5-F1
#
_entry.id   AF-A0A965YGE5-F1
#
_cell.length_a   1.000
_cell.length_b   1.000
_cell.length_c   1.000
_cell.angle_alpha   90.00
_cell.angle_beta   90.00
_cell.angle_gamma   90.00
#
_symmetry.space_group_name_H-M   'P 1'
#
loop_
_entity.id
_entity.type
_entity.pdbx_description
1 polymer ?
#
loop_
_entity_poly.entity_id
_entity_poly.type
_entity_poly.pdbx_seq_one_letter_code
_entity_poly.pdbx_strand_id
1 'polypeptide(L)' 'MRVIIQNDYENLSLWAARYIANRIRAFAPNANRPFVLG' A
#
# COMPACT_ATOMS: atom_id res chain seq x y z
N MET A 1 1.75 -1.86 -15.86
CA MET A 1 0.40 -2.01 -15.29
C MET A 1 0.30 -3.41 -14.69
N ARG A 2 -0.08 -3.58 -13.42
CA ARG A 2 -0.16 -4.89 -12.74
C ARG A 2 -1.60 -5.12 -12.29
N VAL A 3 -2.16 -6.29 -12.62
CA VAL A 3 -3.50 -6.70 -12.18
C VAL A 3 -3.36 -7.66 -10.98
N ILE A 4 -4.20 -7.45 -9.97
CA ILE A 4 -4.30 -8.31 -8.78
C ILE A 4 -5.72 -8.85 -8.73
N ILE A 5 -5.88 -10.17 -8.70
CA ILE A 5 -7.19 -10.83 -8.61
C ILE A 5 -7.27 -11.46 -7.22
N GLN A 6 -8.38 -11.22 -6.53
CA GLN A 6 -8.70 -11.80 -5.22
C GLN A 6 -10.11 -12.38 -5.25
N ASN A 7 -10.36 -13.39 -4.41
CA ASN A 7 -11.64 -14.09 -4.39
C ASN A 7 -12.81 -13.24 -3.89
N ASP A 8 -12.52 -12.22 -3.08
CA ASP A 8 -13.52 -11.35 -2.48
C ASP A 8 -12.96 -9.95 -2.20
N TYR A 9 -13.89 -9.06 -1.80
CA TYR A 9 -13.61 -7.66 -1.52
C TYR A 9 -12.73 -7.46 -0.27
N GLU A 10 -12.89 -8.30 0.76
CA GLU A 10 -12.14 -8.19 2.01
C GLU A 10 -10.66 -8.50 1.77
N ASN A 11 -10.37 -9.57 1.03
CA ASN A 11 -9.03 -9.96 0.63
C ASN A 11 -8.37 -8.92 -0.27
N LEU A 12 -9.14 -8.29 -1.18
CA LEU A 12 -8.63 -7.18 -1.99
C LEU A 12 -8.28 -5.96 -1.14
N SER A 13 -9.15 -5.60 -0.21
CA SER A 13 -8.95 -4.46 0.70
C SER A 13 -7.74 -4.69 1.61
N LEU A 14 -7.60 -5.91 2.16
CA LEU A 14 -6.46 -6.31 2.97
C LEU A 14 -5.16 -6.30 2.16
N TRP A 15 -5.19 -6.80 0.92
CA TRP A 15 -4.05 -6.74 0.02
C TRP A 15 -3.60 -5.30 -0.23
N ALA A 16 -4.54 -4.41 -0.54
CA ALA A 16 -4.25 -2.99 -0.78
C ALA A 16 -3.65 -2.32 0.46
N ALA A 17 -4.23 -2.55 1.64
CA ALA A 17 -3.72 -2.03 2.90
C ALA A 17 -2.28 -2.51 3.19
N ARG A 18 -2.02 -3.82 3.02
CA ARG A 18 -0.67 -4.40 3.19
C ARG A 18 0.32 -3.82 2.18
N TYR A 19 -0.08 -3.66 0.92
CA TYR A 19 0.75 -3.08 -0.12
C TYR A 19 1.14 -1.64 0.20
N ILE A 20 0.19 -0.80 0.60
CA ILE A 20 0.44 0.58 1.01
C ILE A 20 1.35 0.62 2.24
N ALA A 21 1.07 -0.18 3.27
CA ALA A 21 1.89 -0.24 4.47
C ALA A 21 3.34 -0.68 4.17
N ASN A 22 3.54 -1.63 3.26
CA ASN A 22 4.87 -2.03 2.79
C ASN A 22 5.58 -0.88 2.06
N ARG A 23 4.86 -0.14 1.20
CA ARG A 23 5.40 1.03 0.48
C ARG A 23 5.83 2.14 1.44
N ILE A 24 5.02 2.43 2.45
CA ILE A 24 5.34 3.42 3.48
C ILE A 24 6.61 2.99 4.25
N ARG A 25 6.67 1.75 4.70
CA ARG A 25 7.84 1.22 5.43
C ARG A 25 9.11 1.26 4.58
N ALA A 26 9.02 0.87 3.31
CA ALA A 26 10.15 0.91 2.38
C ALA A 26 10.62 2.35 2.08
N PHE A 27 9.71 3.32 2.09
CA PHE A 27 10.02 4.73 1.88
C PHE A 27 10.68 5.40 3.10
N ALA A 28 10.44 4.86 4.31
CA ALA A 28 10.96 5.39 5.58
C ALA A 28 10.71 6.90 5.74
N PRO A 29 9.43 7.35 5.76
CA PRO A 29 9.12 8.77 5.86
C PRO A 29 9.62 9.35 7.18
N ASN A 30 9.97 10.63 7.12
CA ASN A 30 10.33 11.44 8.28
C ASN A 30 9.70 12.83 8.17
N ALA A 31 9.86 13.66 9.19
CA ALA A 31 9.26 14.99 9.23
C ALA A 31 9.62 15.87 8.03
N ASN A 32 10.83 15.72 7.48
CA ASN A 32 11.31 16.51 6.34
C ASN A 32 10.95 15.88 4.98
N ARG A 33 10.52 14.60 4.97
CA ARG A 33 10.14 13.86 3.77
C ARG A 33 8.95 12.94 4.09
N PRO A 34 7.72 13.47 4.15
CA PRO A 34 6.54 12.68 4.42
C PRO A 34 6.19 11.79 3.22
N PHE A 35 5.52 10.68 3.49
CA PHE A 35 4.97 9.82 2.44
C PHE A 35 3.64 10.40 1.95
N VAL A 36 3.52 10.62 0.64
CA VAL A 36 2.30 11.12 -0.01
C VAL A 36 1.70 9.99 -0.84
N LEU A 37 0.44 9.64 -0.55
CA LEU A 37 -0.34 8.70 -1.35
C LEU A 37 -1.09 9.50 -2.42
N GLY A 38 -0.62 9.45 -3.66
CA GLY A 38 -1.20 10.14 -4.81
C GLY A 38 -1.06 9.33 -6.08
#